data_AF-A0A9P7JLH0-F1
#
_entry.id   AF-A0A9P7JLH0-F1
#
_cell.length_a   1.000
_cell.length_b   1.000
_cell.length_c   1.000
_cell.angle_alpha   90.00
_cell.angle_beta   90.00
_cell.angle_gamma   90.00
#
_symmetry.space_group_name_H-M   'P 1'
#
loop_
_entity.id
_entity.type
_entity.pdbx_description
1 polymer ?
#
loop_
_entity_poly.entity_id
_entity_poly.type
_entity_poly.pdbx_seq_one_letter_code
_entity_poly.pdbx_strand_id
1 'polypeptide(L)'
;MSRVSTSSVTKEQPSPAANPNPRSVFSVVRQKVTTKHGWFGDYDYRWLCLPSLPTARSKQPPFYGINDELPLVLAITSGLQHALAMLAGLIAPPIILASALMLDSDTSSYMISASLIGSGILSLVQMSRIKLWGRYYLGTGLLSVVGTSFATLSTASAIFNMMYANGTCPSTTAADGTVTRGPCPDAYGMILGTSLICAFLEIGLSFLHPRILQRIFPPIVTGTCILMIGSSLVGSSGILDWGGGSNGCQARPTSGIYQLCPTVGSPHALPWGSPQFIGLGFLSFVSIILTELFGSPFLKNASIIVGLAVGCIVAGAAGYIDGSTITSAPAITFLWVYRFKINVYPPAILPMLAVYVSTTMEAIGDITASSEVSRIPVVGEDFDSRIQGGVLSDGIGGFISALFTVTPLSVFAQNNGVISVTRCANRTAGRWCCAFLIIFGCLGKISGFFLAIPNPVLGGVTTFLFASVAVSGLRVLSYIQYTRRDRFILAAALSFGVGDLLVPTIFTYLFDGVSNPNKGLQGLFESITILLSTPFLISGIVALVLNLILPHDMSQQDEDEEVVNVAQDMEIQVLEQER
;
A
#
# COMPACT_ATOMS: atom_id res chain seq x y z
N MET A 1 45.23 -3.63 3.36
CA MET A 1 45.09 -5.10 3.33
C MET A 1 43.90 -5.51 4.19
N SER A 2 42.71 -5.54 3.61
CA SER A 2 41.56 -6.37 4.05
C SER A 2 40.62 -6.45 2.85
N ARG A 3 40.58 -7.63 2.22
CA ARG A 3 39.78 -7.87 1.01
C ARG A 3 38.30 -7.91 1.41
N VAL A 4 37.55 -6.87 1.04
CA VAL A 4 36.09 -6.91 1.04
C VAL A 4 35.68 -7.82 -0.11
N SER A 5 35.12 -8.98 0.22
CA SER A 5 34.57 -9.94 -0.72
C SER A 5 33.29 -9.36 -1.35
N THR A 6 33.41 -8.83 -2.56
CA THR A 6 32.29 -8.60 -3.48
C THR A 6 31.76 -9.95 -3.96
N SER A 7 30.89 -10.58 -3.17
CA SER A 7 30.10 -11.73 -3.66
C SER A 7 28.92 -11.19 -4.44
N SER A 8 29.11 -10.93 -5.74
CA SER A 8 28.02 -10.69 -6.67
C SER A 8 27.12 -11.92 -6.72
N VAL A 9 25.83 -11.75 -6.42
CA VAL A 9 24.81 -12.83 -6.43
C VAL A 9 24.35 -13.11 -7.87
N THR A 10 25.31 -13.38 -8.76
CA THR A 10 25.07 -13.60 -10.20
C THR A 10 25.63 -14.93 -10.71
N LYS A 11 25.83 -15.92 -9.84
CA LYS A 11 26.16 -17.28 -10.29
C LYS A 11 25.00 -18.23 -10.03
N GLU A 12 24.57 -18.85 -11.14
CA GLU A 12 23.48 -19.81 -11.34
C GLU A 12 22.08 -19.19 -11.52
N GLN A 13 21.89 -18.56 -12.69
CA GLN A 13 20.57 -18.58 -13.33
C GLN A 13 20.25 -20.03 -13.72
N PRO A 14 19.13 -20.63 -13.27
CA PRO A 14 18.60 -21.80 -13.94
C PRO A 14 18.24 -21.40 -15.38
N SER A 15 18.71 -22.18 -16.35
CA SER A 15 18.39 -22.02 -17.77
C SER A 15 16.88 -21.78 -17.98
N PRO A 16 16.49 -20.90 -18.93
CA PRO A 16 15.08 -20.65 -19.20
C PRO A 16 14.37 -21.97 -19.46
N ALA A 17 13.38 -22.28 -18.63
CA ALA A 17 12.53 -23.45 -18.84
C ALA A 17 11.98 -23.35 -20.27
N ALA A 18 12.29 -24.37 -21.08
CA ALA A 18 11.79 -24.47 -22.44
C ALA A 18 10.27 -24.27 -22.44
N ASN A 19 9.76 -23.52 -23.42
CA ASN A 19 8.32 -23.34 -23.61
C ASN A 19 7.63 -24.72 -23.52
N PRO A 20 6.68 -24.91 -22.59
CA PRO A 20 6.04 -26.20 -22.46
C PRO A 20 5.31 -26.49 -23.78
N ASN A 21 5.63 -27.62 -24.39
CA ASN A 21 4.83 -28.23 -25.44
C ASN A 21 3.34 -28.12 -25.05
N PRO A 22 2.43 -27.80 -25.98
CA PRO A 22 1.01 -27.67 -25.68
C PRO A 22 0.40 -29.06 -25.46
N ARG A 23 0.79 -29.73 -24.37
CA ARG A 23 -0.06 -30.72 -23.73
C ARG A 23 -1.34 -29.98 -23.39
N SER A 24 -2.49 -30.50 -23.83
CA SER A 24 -3.77 -29.83 -23.60
C SER A 24 -3.87 -29.48 -22.12
N VAL A 25 -4.21 -28.24 -21.78
CA VAL A 25 -4.36 -27.76 -20.39
C VAL A 25 -5.18 -28.75 -19.56
N PHE A 26 -6.15 -29.38 -20.20
CA PHE A 26 -6.99 -30.45 -19.67
C PHE A 26 -6.22 -31.69 -19.19
N SER A 27 -5.20 -32.14 -19.92
CA SER A 27 -4.35 -33.28 -19.52
C SER A 27 -3.49 -33.00 -18.29
N VAL A 28 -2.94 -31.78 -18.18
CA VAL A 28 -2.15 -31.34 -17.01
C VAL A 28 -3.04 -31.17 -15.78
N VAL A 29 -4.22 -30.56 -15.93
CA VAL A 29 -5.20 -30.43 -14.85
C VAL A 29 -5.68 -31.81 -14.40
N ARG A 30 -6.02 -32.70 -15.34
CA ARG A 30 -6.42 -34.08 -15.03
C ARG A 30 -5.33 -34.79 -14.24
N GLN A 31 -4.07 -34.75 -14.70
CA GLN A 31 -2.96 -35.38 -14.00
C GLN A 31 -2.72 -34.79 -12.60
N LYS A 32 -2.85 -33.47 -12.41
CA LYS A 32 -2.71 -32.83 -11.10
C LYS A 32 -3.81 -33.24 -10.12
N VAL A 33 -5.06 -33.34 -10.60
CA VAL A 33 -6.21 -33.68 -9.75
C VAL A 33 -6.28 -35.20 -9.48
N THR A 34 -5.81 -36.05 -10.39
CA THR A 34 -5.92 -37.51 -10.25
C THR A 34 -4.71 -38.18 -9.58
N THR A 35 -3.54 -37.53 -9.50
CA THR A 35 -2.33 -38.17 -8.95
C THR A 35 -1.94 -37.63 -7.58
N LYS A 36 -1.51 -38.52 -6.67
CA LYS A 36 -1.01 -38.14 -5.32
C LYS A 36 0.18 -37.16 -5.39
N HIS A 37 1.05 -37.34 -6.39
CA HIS A 37 2.17 -36.44 -6.66
C HIS A 37 1.73 -35.06 -7.17
N GLY A 38 0.60 -34.97 -7.91
CA GLY A 38 0.03 -33.69 -8.32
C GLY A 38 -0.54 -32.87 -7.15
N TRP A 39 -1.07 -33.55 -6.13
CA TRP A 39 -1.59 -32.91 -4.93
C TRP A 39 -0.49 -32.47 -3.96
N PHE A 40 0.40 -33.38 -3.56
CA PHE A 40 1.38 -33.14 -2.49
C PHE A 40 2.80 -32.90 -3.01
N GLY A 41 3.18 -33.51 -4.14
CA GLY A 41 4.57 -33.48 -4.62
C GLY A 41 5.59 -33.90 -3.54
N ASP A 42 6.83 -33.45 -3.72
CA ASP A 42 7.95 -33.76 -2.81
C ASP A 42 8.32 -32.57 -1.89
N TYR A 43 7.35 -31.70 -1.58
CA TYR A 43 7.60 -30.53 -0.75
C TYR A 43 7.63 -30.88 0.74
N ASP A 44 8.56 -30.26 1.49
CA ASP A 44 8.64 -30.43 2.95
C ASP A 44 7.61 -29.54 3.66
N TYR A 45 6.38 -30.04 3.76
CA TYR A 45 5.30 -29.36 4.48
C TYR A 45 5.55 -29.21 5.98
N ARG A 46 6.44 -30.02 6.58
CA ARG A 46 6.79 -29.88 7.99
C ARG A 46 7.56 -28.58 8.21
N TRP A 47 8.47 -28.23 7.31
CA TRP A 47 9.18 -26.96 7.37
C TRP A 47 8.25 -25.74 7.38
N LEU A 48 7.18 -25.77 6.58
CA LEU A 48 6.23 -24.67 6.48
C LEU A 48 5.47 -24.42 7.80
N CYS A 49 5.18 -25.50 8.54
CA CYS A 49 4.36 -25.47 9.76
C CYS A 49 5.15 -25.51 11.07
N LEU A 50 6.40 -25.95 11.07
CA LEU A 50 7.22 -26.05 12.28
C LEU A 50 7.76 -24.68 12.71
N PRO A 51 7.74 -24.36 14.02
CA PRO A 51 8.28 -23.11 14.53
C PRO A 51 9.80 -23.05 14.31
N SER A 52 10.29 -21.89 13.88
CA SER A 52 11.73 -21.66 13.75
C SER A 52 12.28 -21.14 15.07
N LEU A 53 13.10 -21.93 15.75
CA LEU A 53 13.83 -21.45 16.93
C LEU A 53 14.99 -20.54 16.48
N PRO A 54 15.25 -19.39 17.13
CA PRO A 54 16.29 -18.44 16.74
C PRO A 54 17.70 -19.05 16.62
N THR A 55 17.97 -20.14 17.33
CA THR A 55 19.27 -20.83 17.38
C THR A 55 19.39 -22.02 16.44
N ALA A 56 18.32 -22.43 15.75
CA ALA A 56 18.32 -23.63 14.91
C ALA A 56 18.69 -23.30 13.44
N ARG A 57 19.70 -23.99 12.90
CA ARG A 57 19.99 -23.97 11.45
C ARG A 57 18.89 -24.72 10.70
N SER A 58 17.92 -23.99 10.14
CA SER A 58 16.94 -24.55 9.22
C SER A 58 17.50 -24.65 7.80
N LYS A 59 17.27 -25.78 7.13
CA LYS A 59 17.46 -25.89 5.68
C LYS A 59 16.49 -24.92 5.00
N GLN A 60 16.98 -24.13 4.04
CA GLN A 60 16.13 -23.19 3.31
C GLN A 60 15.33 -23.94 2.24
N PRO A 61 14.06 -23.57 1.97
CA PRO A 61 13.25 -24.24 0.98
C PRO A 61 13.79 -23.98 -0.44
N PRO A 62 13.45 -24.86 -1.41
CA PRO A 62 13.72 -24.61 -2.82
C PRO A 62 13.02 -23.32 -3.27
N PHE A 63 13.66 -22.59 -4.18
CA PHE A 63 13.05 -21.41 -4.78
C PHE A 63 12.14 -21.84 -5.93
N TYR A 64 10.88 -21.42 -5.88
CA TYR A 64 9.90 -21.61 -6.95
C TYR A 64 9.79 -20.34 -7.78
N GLY A 65 10.21 -20.45 -9.04
CA GLY A 65 10.09 -19.42 -10.05
C GLY A 65 8.66 -19.14 -10.47
N ILE A 66 8.53 -18.10 -11.28
CA ILE A 66 7.25 -17.52 -11.73
C ILE A 66 6.36 -18.54 -12.45
N ASN A 67 6.96 -19.39 -13.29
CA ASN A 67 6.28 -20.34 -14.16
C ASN A 67 6.50 -21.81 -13.74
N ASP A 68 7.09 -22.06 -12.58
CA ASP A 68 7.36 -23.42 -12.12
C ASP A 68 6.05 -24.17 -11.84
N GLU A 69 6.05 -25.50 -11.98
CA GLU A 69 4.90 -26.29 -11.61
C GLU A 69 4.85 -26.52 -10.10
N LEU A 70 3.86 -25.91 -9.44
CA LEU A 70 3.57 -26.19 -8.03
C LEU A 70 2.60 -27.38 -7.87
N PRO A 71 2.80 -28.21 -6.83
CA PRO A 71 1.76 -29.11 -6.31
C PRO A 71 0.53 -28.32 -5.88
N LEU A 72 -0.65 -28.90 -6.03
CA LEU A 72 -1.91 -28.19 -5.79
C LEU A 72 -2.03 -27.69 -4.36
N VAL A 73 -1.71 -28.54 -3.38
CA VAL A 73 -1.80 -28.17 -1.95
C VAL A 73 -0.86 -27.02 -1.64
N LEU A 74 0.39 -27.06 -2.15
CA LEU A 74 1.35 -25.99 -1.94
C LEU A 74 0.87 -24.67 -2.56
N ALA A 75 0.34 -24.71 -3.79
CA ALA A 75 -0.20 -23.53 -4.44
C ALA A 75 -1.38 -22.92 -3.67
N ILE A 76 -2.29 -23.75 -3.15
CA ILE A 76 -3.43 -23.31 -2.32
C ILE A 76 -2.93 -22.72 -0.99
N THR A 77 -2.05 -23.41 -0.27
CA THR A 77 -1.57 -22.94 1.04
C THR A 77 -0.72 -21.67 0.92
N SER A 78 0.14 -21.57 -0.10
CA SER A 78 0.90 -20.36 -0.38
C SER A 78 -0.02 -19.22 -0.81
N GLY A 79 -1.03 -19.50 -1.65
CA GLY A 79 -2.04 -18.50 -2.00
C GLY A 79 -2.81 -17.97 -0.79
N LEU A 80 -3.21 -18.83 0.14
CA LEU A 80 -3.83 -18.43 1.40
C LEU A 80 -2.86 -17.57 2.23
N GLN A 81 -1.59 -17.95 2.30
CA GLN A 81 -0.57 -17.20 3.03
C GLN A 81 -0.39 -15.78 2.47
N HIS A 82 -0.31 -15.62 1.15
CA HIS A 82 -0.29 -14.29 0.52
C HIS A 82 -1.57 -13.51 0.85
N ALA A 83 -2.74 -14.15 0.75
CA ALA A 83 -4.01 -13.49 1.04
C ALA A 83 -4.06 -12.97 2.49
N LEU A 84 -3.66 -13.80 3.46
CA LEU A 84 -3.59 -13.42 4.87
C LEU A 84 -2.55 -12.32 5.13
N ALA A 85 -1.39 -12.36 4.49
CA ALA A 85 -0.34 -11.36 4.66
C ALA A 85 -0.80 -9.95 4.29
N MET A 86 -1.60 -9.82 3.23
CA MET A 86 -2.07 -8.52 2.73
C MET A 86 -3.43 -8.11 3.30
N LEU A 87 -4.17 -9.05 3.89
CA LEU A 87 -5.54 -8.87 4.36
C LEU A 87 -5.69 -7.62 5.24
N ALA A 88 -4.80 -7.42 6.21
CA ALA A 88 -4.84 -6.25 7.09
C ALA A 88 -4.74 -4.92 6.31
N GLY A 89 -3.86 -4.85 5.31
CA GLY A 89 -3.72 -3.67 4.48
C GLY A 89 -4.86 -3.46 3.48
N LEU A 90 -5.62 -4.50 3.15
CA LEU A 90 -6.81 -4.41 2.29
C LEU A 90 -8.08 -4.00 3.05
N ILE A 91 -8.19 -4.39 4.32
CA ILE A 91 -9.35 -4.04 5.16
C ILE A 91 -9.20 -2.70 5.88
N ALA A 92 -7.97 -2.26 6.18
CA ALA A 92 -7.76 -1.03 6.94
C ALA A 92 -8.26 0.23 6.19
N PRO A 93 -7.96 0.47 4.90
CA PRO A 93 -8.45 1.64 4.18
C PRO A 93 -9.98 1.82 4.18
N PRO A 94 -10.81 0.81 3.82
CA PRO A 94 -12.26 0.99 3.87
C PRO A 94 -12.77 1.25 5.29
N ILE A 95 -12.18 0.64 6.33
CA ILE A 95 -12.55 0.92 7.74
C ILE A 95 -12.25 2.38 8.10
N ILE A 96 -11.05 2.86 7.79
CA ILE A 96 -10.61 4.21 8.14
C ILE A 96 -11.41 5.25 7.37
N LEU A 97 -11.67 5.04 6.07
CA LEU A 97 -12.47 5.96 5.25
C LEU A 97 -13.93 6.00 5.71
N ALA A 98 -14.52 4.85 6.05
CA ALA A 98 -15.89 4.79 6.56
C ALA A 98 -16.01 5.49 7.93
N SER A 99 -15.03 5.29 8.82
CA SER A 99 -14.94 5.98 10.11
C SER A 99 -14.82 7.50 9.93
N ALA A 100 -13.95 7.96 9.03
CA ALA A 100 -13.73 9.39 8.76
C ALA A 100 -14.97 10.12 8.25
N LEU A 101 -15.89 9.39 7.60
CA LEU A 101 -17.15 9.88 7.04
C LEU A 101 -18.39 9.55 7.87
N MET A 102 -18.21 8.92 9.03
CA MET A 102 -19.30 8.52 9.93
C MET A 102 -20.36 7.64 9.24
N LEU A 103 -19.91 6.69 8.40
CA LEU A 103 -20.82 5.77 7.69
C LEU A 103 -21.40 4.71 8.62
N ASP A 104 -22.58 4.19 8.26
CA ASP A 104 -23.24 3.12 9.01
C ASP A 104 -22.50 1.77 8.88
N SER A 105 -22.84 0.81 9.75
CA SER A 105 -22.18 -0.49 9.82
C SER A 105 -22.36 -1.33 8.56
N ASP A 106 -23.49 -1.20 7.88
CA ASP A 106 -23.80 -2.03 6.73
C ASP A 106 -23.01 -1.55 5.51
N THR A 107 -22.98 -0.23 5.30
CA THR A 107 -22.13 0.42 4.29
C THR A 107 -20.65 0.15 4.55
N SER A 108 -20.20 0.25 5.80
CA SER A 108 -18.81 -0.04 6.19
C SER A 108 -18.41 -1.49 5.91
N SER A 109 -19.27 -2.44 6.28
CA SER A 109 -19.07 -3.87 6.00
C SER A 109 -19.04 -4.15 4.49
N TYR A 110 -19.91 -3.49 3.72
CA TYR A 110 -19.89 -3.56 2.27
C TYR A 110 -18.57 -3.04 1.69
N MET A 111 -18.05 -1.91 2.17
CA MET A 111 -16.79 -1.34 1.66
C MET A 111 -15.60 -2.29 1.87
N ILE A 112 -15.55 -3.01 3.00
CA ILE A 112 -14.56 -4.07 3.25
C ILE A 112 -14.70 -5.18 2.21
N SER A 113 -15.91 -5.69 2.00
CA SER A 113 -16.19 -6.71 0.99
C SER A 113 -15.83 -6.26 -0.43
N ALA A 114 -16.22 -5.05 -0.81
CA ALA A 114 -15.92 -4.48 -2.12
C ALA A 114 -14.42 -4.31 -2.34
N SER A 115 -13.68 -3.85 -1.32
CA SER A 115 -12.21 -3.77 -1.34
C SER A 115 -11.57 -5.14 -1.61
N LEU A 116 -12.01 -6.19 -0.90
CA LEU A 116 -11.46 -7.55 -1.07
C LEU A 116 -11.79 -8.15 -2.44
N ILE A 117 -13.04 -8.02 -2.90
CA ILE A 117 -13.45 -8.53 -4.23
C ILE A 117 -12.72 -7.76 -5.33
N GLY A 118 -12.74 -6.42 -5.28
CA GLY A 118 -12.12 -5.55 -6.27
C GLY A 118 -10.61 -5.77 -6.37
N SER A 119 -9.93 -5.83 -5.22
CA SER A 119 -8.49 -6.12 -5.14
C SER A 119 -8.16 -7.51 -5.69
N GLY A 120 -8.96 -8.53 -5.39
CA GLY A 120 -8.78 -9.87 -5.93
C GLY A 120 -8.93 -9.93 -7.45
N ILE A 121 -9.96 -9.28 -8.01
CA ILE A 121 -10.19 -9.22 -9.47
C ILE A 121 -9.06 -8.45 -10.16
N LEU A 122 -8.72 -7.27 -9.68
CA LEU A 122 -7.71 -6.42 -10.31
C LEU A 122 -6.29 -6.98 -10.13
N SER A 123 -6.04 -7.76 -9.07
CA SER A 123 -4.79 -8.52 -8.93
C SER A 123 -4.64 -9.58 -10.01
N LEU A 124 -5.72 -10.26 -10.41
CA LEU A 124 -5.66 -11.21 -11.54
C LEU A 124 -5.26 -10.50 -12.84
N VAL A 125 -5.75 -9.28 -13.06
CA VAL A 125 -5.38 -8.45 -14.22
C VAL A 125 -3.91 -8.02 -14.10
N GLN A 126 -3.47 -7.54 -12.93
CA GLN A 126 -2.08 -7.13 -12.68
C GLN A 126 -1.07 -8.28 -12.84
N MET A 127 -1.44 -9.49 -12.43
CA MET A 127 -0.62 -10.71 -12.58
C MET A 127 -0.67 -11.26 -14.02
N SER A 128 -1.64 -10.84 -14.82
CA SER A 128 -1.69 -11.19 -16.23
C SER A 128 -0.57 -10.45 -17.00
N ARG A 129 -0.24 -10.94 -18.20
CA ARG A 129 0.66 -10.27 -19.13
C ARG A 129 0.01 -10.32 -20.51
N ILE A 130 -1.17 -9.69 -20.61
CA ILE A 130 -1.97 -9.70 -21.85
C ILE A 130 -1.30 -8.78 -22.84
N LYS A 131 -0.93 -9.29 -24.02
CA LYS A 131 -0.34 -8.47 -25.08
C LYS A 131 -1.42 -7.58 -25.68
N LEU A 132 -1.19 -6.27 -25.67
CA LEU A 132 -2.09 -5.28 -26.28
C LEU A 132 -1.68 -5.05 -27.73
N TRP A 133 -0.97 -3.97 -28.00
CA TRP A 133 -0.42 -3.64 -29.32
C TRP A 133 1.07 -3.34 -29.23
N GLY A 134 1.82 -3.67 -30.30
CA GLY A 134 3.26 -3.42 -30.38
C GLY A 134 4.03 -4.02 -29.20
N ARG A 135 4.71 -3.15 -28.43
CA ARG A 135 5.52 -3.49 -27.25
C ARG A 135 4.76 -3.44 -25.91
N TYR A 136 3.49 -3.02 -25.91
CA TYR A 136 2.74 -2.79 -24.69
C TYR A 136 2.00 -4.05 -24.22
N TYR A 137 2.00 -4.24 -22.91
CA TYR A 137 1.29 -5.31 -22.22
C TYR A 137 0.35 -4.72 -21.19
N LEU A 138 -0.68 -5.47 -20.80
CA LEU A 138 -1.48 -5.19 -19.62
C LEU A 138 -1.07 -6.17 -18.52
N GLY A 139 -0.65 -5.61 -17.39
CA GLY A 139 -0.15 -6.33 -16.23
C GLY A 139 1.35 -6.63 -16.30
N THR A 140 1.87 -7.07 -15.17
CA THR A 140 3.30 -7.27 -14.89
C THR A 140 3.78 -8.66 -15.29
N GLY A 141 2.89 -9.65 -15.33
CA GLY A 141 3.29 -11.06 -15.34
C GLY A 141 4.17 -11.44 -14.14
N LEU A 142 4.01 -10.80 -12.99
CA LEU A 142 4.63 -11.20 -11.73
C LEU A 142 3.54 -11.60 -10.75
N LEU A 143 3.94 -12.19 -9.62
CA LEU A 143 3.06 -12.26 -8.48
C LEU A 143 3.00 -10.83 -7.92
N SER A 144 2.09 -10.01 -8.45
CA SER A 144 1.87 -8.62 -8.06
C SER A 144 0.42 -8.45 -7.67
N VAL A 145 0.18 -8.37 -6.37
CA VAL A 145 -1.15 -8.17 -5.81
C VAL A 145 -1.38 -6.67 -5.70
N VAL A 146 -2.61 -6.23 -5.96
CA VAL A 146 -3.02 -4.85 -5.82
C VAL A 146 -3.97 -4.69 -4.65
N GLY A 147 -4.01 -3.49 -4.09
CA GLY A 147 -4.90 -3.11 -3.01
C GLY A 147 -4.99 -1.60 -2.89
N THR A 148 -5.85 -1.08 -2.02
CA THR A 148 -6.04 0.36 -1.89
C THR A 148 -4.75 1.06 -1.46
N SER A 149 -4.33 2.06 -2.24
CA SER A 149 -3.10 2.81 -1.93
C SER A 149 -3.28 3.67 -0.68
N PHE A 150 -2.29 3.60 0.21
CA PHE A 150 -2.24 4.39 1.43
C PHE A 150 -2.01 5.89 1.16
N ALA A 151 -1.44 6.24 -0.01
CA ALA A 151 -1.40 7.64 -0.46
C ALA A 151 -2.82 8.23 -0.58
N THR A 152 -3.77 7.43 -1.09
CA THR A 152 -5.17 7.84 -1.19
C THR A 152 -5.77 8.06 0.19
N LEU A 153 -5.43 7.23 1.18
CA LEU A 153 -5.97 7.37 2.53
C LEU A 153 -5.58 8.71 3.18
N SER A 154 -4.29 9.08 3.10
CA SER A 154 -3.80 10.35 3.63
C SER A 154 -4.46 11.54 2.94
N THR A 155 -4.55 11.52 1.61
CA THR A 155 -5.17 12.61 0.83
C THR A 155 -6.68 12.68 1.04
N ALA A 156 -7.37 11.55 1.10
CA ALA A 156 -8.81 11.49 1.35
C ALA A 156 -9.17 12.05 2.73
N SER A 157 -8.36 11.76 3.76
CA SER A 157 -8.56 12.36 5.09
C SER A 157 -8.48 13.89 5.04
N ALA A 158 -7.49 14.46 4.35
CA ALA A 158 -7.38 15.90 4.15
C ALA A 158 -8.56 16.49 3.35
N ILE A 159 -9.00 15.81 2.29
CA ILE A 159 -10.19 16.20 1.51
C ILE A 159 -11.43 16.19 2.41
N PHE A 160 -11.66 15.14 3.18
CA PHE A 160 -12.83 15.05 4.06
C PHE A 160 -12.81 16.14 5.13
N ASN A 161 -11.65 16.41 5.74
CA ASN A 161 -11.50 17.51 6.69
C ASN A 161 -11.89 18.85 6.05
N MET A 162 -11.47 19.11 4.81
CA MET A 162 -11.87 20.30 4.05
C MET A 162 -13.37 20.32 3.77
N MET A 163 -13.97 19.18 3.37
CA MET A 163 -15.41 19.07 3.09
C MET A 163 -16.29 19.28 4.33
N TYR A 164 -15.81 18.89 5.51
CA TYR A 164 -16.49 19.23 6.77
C TYR A 164 -16.27 20.69 7.16
N ALA A 165 -15.09 21.25 6.91
CA ALA A 165 -14.77 22.64 7.24
C ALA A 165 -15.53 23.66 6.36
N ASN A 166 -15.69 23.37 5.07
CA ASN A 166 -16.40 24.25 4.13
C ASN A 166 -17.93 24.02 4.12
N GLY A 167 -18.45 23.10 4.94
CA GLY A 167 -19.88 22.81 5.07
C GLY A 167 -20.48 21.94 3.97
N THR A 168 -19.66 21.33 3.10
CA THR A 168 -20.14 20.35 2.10
C THR A 168 -20.70 19.10 2.78
N CYS A 169 -20.07 18.66 3.87
CA CYS A 169 -20.56 17.57 4.70
C CYS A 169 -21.26 18.09 5.97
N PRO A 170 -22.30 17.39 6.45
CA PRO A 170 -23.04 17.81 7.63
C PRO A 170 -22.17 17.72 8.89
N SER A 171 -22.16 18.78 9.69
CA SER A 171 -21.55 18.79 11.02
C SER A 171 -22.52 19.45 12.00
N THR A 172 -22.55 18.95 13.24
CA THR A 172 -23.36 19.50 14.32
C THR A 172 -22.45 20.07 15.39
N THR A 173 -22.62 21.36 15.69
CA THR A 173 -21.88 22.04 16.76
C THR A 173 -22.73 22.03 18.02
N ALA A 174 -22.23 21.41 19.08
CA ALA A 174 -22.89 21.43 20.38
C ALA A 174 -22.68 22.79 21.09
N ALA A 175 -23.46 23.05 22.14
CA ALA A 175 -23.42 24.31 22.89
C ALA A 175 -22.07 24.60 23.59
N ASP A 176 -21.23 23.57 23.75
CA ASP A 176 -19.87 23.66 24.28
C ASP A 176 -18.81 24.01 23.21
N GLY A 177 -19.24 24.24 21.96
CA GLY A 177 -18.37 24.52 20.82
C GLY A 177 -17.75 23.26 20.19
N THR A 178 -18.08 22.05 20.66
CA THR A 178 -17.58 20.82 20.06
C THR A 178 -18.29 20.55 18.73
N VAL A 179 -17.53 20.34 17.66
CA VAL A 179 -18.05 20.02 16.33
C VAL A 179 -18.01 18.51 16.14
N THR A 180 -19.18 17.89 16.06
CA THR A 180 -19.31 16.46 15.73
C THR A 180 -19.67 16.29 14.27
N ARG A 181 -18.96 15.40 13.57
CA ARG A 181 -19.20 15.08 12.16
C ARG A 181 -20.47 14.24 12.02
N GLY A 182 -21.29 14.55 11.01
CA GLY A 182 -22.41 13.72 10.60
C GLY A 182 -22.05 12.76 9.45
N PRO A 183 -22.90 11.76 9.15
CA PRO A 183 -22.70 10.84 8.04
C PRO A 183 -22.64 11.56 6.69
N CYS A 184 -21.60 11.30 5.88
CA CYS A 184 -21.41 11.95 4.58
C CYS A 184 -21.03 10.95 3.46
N PRO A 185 -21.95 10.06 3.03
CA PRO A 185 -21.67 9.08 1.96
C PRO A 185 -21.41 9.73 0.60
N ASP A 186 -21.99 10.91 0.36
CA ASP A 186 -21.78 11.67 -0.88
C ASP A 186 -20.32 12.11 -1.05
N ALA A 187 -19.58 12.35 0.04
CA ALA A 187 -18.16 12.68 -0.03
C ALA A 187 -17.30 11.51 -0.53
N TYR A 188 -17.64 10.29 -0.14
CA TYR A 188 -16.99 9.11 -0.69
C TYR A 188 -17.24 9.00 -2.20
N GLY A 189 -18.51 9.17 -2.63
CA GLY A 189 -18.87 9.20 -4.05
C GLY A 189 -18.19 10.30 -4.85
N MET A 190 -17.92 11.46 -4.22
CA MET A 190 -17.15 12.55 -4.80
C MET A 190 -15.68 12.20 -5.01
N ILE A 191 -15.03 11.55 -4.04
CA ILE A 191 -13.64 11.06 -4.22
C ILE A 191 -13.58 10.01 -5.32
N LEU A 192 -14.55 9.08 -5.36
CA LEU A 192 -14.61 8.07 -6.42
C LEU A 192 -14.73 8.74 -7.81
N GLY A 193 -15.64 9.71 -7.98
CA GLY A 193 -15.79 10.39 -9.26
C GLY A 193 -14.58 11.26 -9.65
N THR A 194 -13.95 11.95 -8.69
CA THR A 194 -12.68 12.65 -8.95
C THR A 194 -11.58 11.66 -9.34
N SER A 195 -11.52 10.50 -8.70
CA SER A 195 -10.52 9.46 -8.98
C SER A 195 -10.67 8.84 -10.38
N LEU A 196 -11.89 8.71 -10.91
CA LEU A 196 -12.14 8.25 -12.28
C LEU A 196 -11.48 9.16 -13.33
N ILE A 197 -11.54 10.48 -13.12
CA ILE A 197 -10.94 11.45 -14.03
C ILE A 197 -9.41 11.43 -13.88
N CYS A 198 -8.92 11.37 -12.65
CA CYS A 198 -7.49 11.44 -12.39
C CYS A 198 -6.76 10.16 -12.83
N ALA A 199 -7.45 9.00 -12.89
CA ALA A 199 -6.88 7.74 -13.40
C ALA A 199 -6.33 7.85 -14.83
N PHE A 200 -6.90 8.73 -15.66
CA PHE A 200 -6.40 8.96 -17.01
C PHE A 200 -4.97 9.52 -17.03
N LEU A 201 -4.55 10.23 -15.98
CA LEU A 201 -3.17 10.70 -15.86
C LEU A 201 -2.21 9.51 -15.76
N GLU A 202 -2.46 8.58 -14.84
CA GLU A 202 -1.62 7.39 -14.66
C GLU A 202 -1.62 6.49 -15.91
N ILE A 203 -2.79 6.30 -16.53
CA ILE A 203 -2.90 5.60 -17.82
C ILE A 203 -2.02 6.29 -18.87
N GLY A 204 -2.05 7.62 -18.96
CA GLY A 204 -1.19 8.39 -19.86
C GLY A 204 0.30 8.24 -19.55
N LEU A 205 0.68 8.30 -18.27
CA LEU A 205 2.07 8.13 -17.81
C LEU A 205 2.62 6.74 -18.13
N SER A 206 1.78 5.70 -18.12
CA SER A 206 2.19 4.32 -18.42
C SER A 206 2.77 4.14 -19.84
N PHE A 207 2.40 5.00 -20.79
CA PHE A 207 2.92 4.97 -22.16
C PHE A 207 4.26 5.68 -22.33
N LEU A 208 4.72 6.43 -21.32
CA LEU A 208 6.04 7.03 -21.31
C LEU A 208 7.12 5.97 -21.09
N HIS A 209 8.32 6.25 -21.58
CA HIS A 209 9.45 5.34 -21.37
C HIS A 209 9.80 5.29 -19.86
N PRO A 210 9.99 4.10 -19.24
CA PRO A 210 10.27 3.98 -17.80
C PRO A 210 11.45 4.84 -17.32
N ARG A 211 12.51 4.92 -18.12
CA ARG A 211 13.66 5.81 -17.88
C ARG A 211 13.29 7.29 -17.71
N ILE A 212 12.28 7.80 -18.42
CA ILE A 212 11.80 9.17 -18.25
C ILE A 212 11.11 9.30 -16.89
N LEU A 213 10.24 8.34 -16.54
CA LEU A 213 9.56 8.33 -15.24
C LEU A 213 10.57 8.24 -14.09
N GLN A 214 11.60 7.40 -14.20
CA GLN A 214 12.68 7.29 -13.21
C GLN A 214 13.55 8.54 -13.12
N ARG A 215 13.68 9.31 -14.21
CA ARG A 215 14.39 10.59 -14.22
C ARG A 215 13.58 11.72 -13.59
N ILE A 216 12.27 11.74 -13.84
CA ILE A 216 11.35 12.71 -13.22
C ILE A 216 11.17 12.38 -11.74
N PHE A 217 11.04 11.10 -11.40
CA PHE A 217 10.77 10.60 -10.06
C PHE A 217 11.89 9.66 -9.58
N PRO A 218 13.09 10.19 -9.30
CA PRO A 218 14.21 9.38 -8.82
C PRO A 218 13.93 8.82 -7.41
N PRO A 219 14.72 7.83 -6.96
CA PRO A 219 14.56 7.18 -5.65
C PRO A 219 14.51 8.14 -4.45
N ILE A 220 15.16 9.29 -4.54
CA ILE A 220 15.09 10.33 -3.50
C ILE A 220 13.67 10.92 -3.35
N VAL A 221 12.94 11.11 -4.46
CA VAL A 221 11.56 11.61 -4.43
C VAL A 221 10.63 10.49 -4.01
N THR A 222 10.73 9.31 -4.64
CA THR A 222 9.86 8.16 -4.34
C THR A 222 9.98 7.73 -2.88
N GLY A 223 11.20 7.57 -2.37
CA GLY A 223 11.47 7.15 -1.00
C GLY A 223 11.01 8.17 0.04
N THR A 224 11.14 9.47 -0.26
CA THR A 224 10.64 10.54 0.62
C THR A 224 9.11 10.50 0.71
N CYS A 225 8.40 10.35 -0.41
CA CYS A 225 6.94 10.24 -0.42
C CYS A 225 6.47 9.03 0.38
N ILE A 226 7.02 7.84 0.13
CA ILE A 226 6.62 6.59 0.81
C ILE A 226 6.88 6.69 2.32
N LEU A 227 8.03 7.26 2.71
CA LEU A 227 8.36 7.51 4.12
C LEU A 227 7.32 8.41 4.80
N MET A 228 6.92 9.50 4.15
CA MET A 228 5.91 10.43 4.68
C MET A 228 4.50 9.86 4.70
N ILE A 229 4.11 9.01 3.73
CA ILE A 229 2.83 8.30 3.75
C ILE A 229 2.75 7.39 4.98
N GLY A 230 3.77 6.56 5.21
CA GLY A 230 3.81 5.70 6.39
C GLY A 230 3.81 6.50 7.69
N SER A 231 4.62 7.55 7.76
CA SER A 231 4.75 8.38 8.95
C SER A 231 3.45 9.13 9.31
N SER A 232 2.72 9.64 8.30
CA SER A 232 1.44 10.32 8.53
C SER A 232 0.35 9.38 9.03
N LEU A 233 0.29 8.16 8.49
CA LEU A 233 -0.74 7.18 8.86
C LEU A 233 -0.50 6.54 10.24
N VAL A 234 0.75 6.43 10.67
CA VAL A 234 1.06 6.04 12.06
C VAL A 234 0.40 7.02 13.04
N GLY A 235 0.53 8.33 12.81
CA GLY A 235 0.01 9.36 13.69
C GLY A 235 -1.49 9.61 13.52
N SER A 236 -1.99 9.65 12.28
CA SER A 236 -3.38 10.06 11.97
C SER A 236 -4.42 8.95 12.09
N SER A 237 -4.01 7.67 12.12
CA SER A 237 -4.92 6.54 12.34
C SER A 237 -4.37 5.56 13.36
N GLY A 238 -3.18 4.96 13.14
CA GLY A 238 -2.70 3.84 13.95
C GLY A 238 -2.69 4.12 15.46
N ILE A 239 -1.98 5.18 15.88
CA ILE A 239 -1.88 5.56 17.29
C ILE A 239 -3.22 6.10 17.84
N LEU A 240 -4.02 6.79 17.03
CA LEU A 240 -5.34 7.29 17.48
C LEU A 240 -6.31 6.14 17.76
N ASP A 241 -6.36 5.16 16.86
CA ASP A 241 -7.19 3.98 17.02
C ASP A 241 -6.70 3.12 18.19
N TRP A 242 -5.37 3.03 18.41
CA TRP A 242 -4.80 2.40 19.60
C TRP A 242 -5.28 3.10 20.89
N GLY A 243 -5.39 4.43 20.87
CA GLY A 243 -5.97 5.21 21.95
C GLY A 243 -7.48 5.00 22.17
N GLY A 244 -8.21 4.32 21.28
CA GLY A 244 -9.65 4.09 21.40
C GLY A 244 -10.48 4.60 20.22
N GLY A 245 -9.85 5.31 19.27
CA GLY A 245 -10.48 5.76 18.02
C GLY A 245 -9.91 7.07 17.49
N SER A 246 -9.96 7.21 16.18
CA SER A 246 -9.63 8.40 15.37
C SER A 246 -10.78 9.43 15.26
N ASN A 247 -11.84 9.27 16.04
CA ASN A 247 -12.98 10.17 16.10
C ASN A 247 -12.79 11.27 17.16
N GLY A 248 -13.84 12.05 17.45
CA GLY A 248 -13.78 13.18 18.39
C GLY A 248 -13.37 12.83 19.83
N CYS A 249 -13.23 11.54 20.15
CA CYS A 249 -12.80 11.04 21.44
C CYS A 249 -11.40 11.47 21.86
N GLN A 250 -10.48 11.70 20.92
CA GLN A 250 -9.10 12.09 21.22
C GLN A 250 -9.03 13.36 22.08
N ALA A 251 -9.97 14.29 21.88
CA ALA A 251 -10.04 15.54 22.64
C ALA A 251 -10.51 15.35 24.11
N ARG A 252 -10.91 14.12 24.50
CA ARG A 252 -11.51 13.80 25.81
C ARG A 252 -12.60 14.81 26.23
N PRO A 253 -13.65 14.98 25.41
CA PRO A 253 -14.72 15.92 25.73
C PRO A 253 -15.45 15.50 27.02
N THR A 254 -15.92 16.47 27.79
CA THR A 254 -16.66 16.24 29.04
C THR A 254 -18.13 15.88 28.80
N SER A 255 -18.65 16.14 27.61
CA SER A 255 -20.03 15.89 27.18
C SER A 255 -20.09 15.34 25.75
N GLY A 256 -21.23 14.71 25.39
CA GLY A 256 -21.51 14.24 24.04
C GLY A 256 -21.19 12.77 23.81
N ILE A 257 -21.48 12.29 22.59
CA ILE A 257 -21.37 10.87 22.21
C ILE A 257 -19.93 10.32 22.26
N TYR A 258 -18.93 11.20 22.25
CA TYR A 258 -17.50 10.89 22.25
C TYR A 258 -16.82 11.08 23.61
N GLN A 259 -17.59 11.27 24.68
CA GLN A 259 -17.04 11.28 26.04
C GLN A 259 -16.32 9.96 26.37
N LEU A 260 -16.84 8.84 25.87
CA LEU A 260 -16.22 7.52 25.91
C LEU A 260 -16.03 6.99 24.49
N CYS A 261 -15.05 6.12 24.30
CA CYS A 261 -14.64 5.61 22.99
C CYS A 261 -15.09 4.17 22.75
N PRO A 262 -15.39 3.79 21.49
CA PRO A 262 -15.51 4.67 20.33
C PRO A 262 -16.73 5.60 20.40
N THR A 263 -17.78 5.19 21.13
CA THR A 263 -18.89 6.05 21.52
C THR A 263 -19.43 5.62 22.89
N VAL A 264 -20.21 6.47 23.56
CA VAL A 264 -20.88 6.15 24.85
C VAL A 264 -21.84 4.96 24.78
N GLY A 265 -22.32 4.60 23.59
CA GLY A 265 -23.19 3.44 23.37
C GLY A 265 -22.44 2.13 23.11
N SER A 266 -21.11 2.16 23.08
CA SER A 266 -20.28 1.00 22.76
C SER A 266 -20.09 0.07 23.97
N PRO A 267 -19.92 -1.24 23.75
CA PRO A 267 -19.61 -2.16 24.84
C PRO A 267 -18.28 -1.79 25.49
N HIS A 268 -18.27 -1.72 26.82
CA HIS A 268 -17.08 -1.34 27.61
C HIS A 268 -16.41 -0.05 27.12
N ALA A 269 -17.21 0.98 26.83
CA ALA A 269 -16.71 2.28 26.44
C ALA A 269 -15.88 2.92 27.57
N LEU A 270 -14.64 3.32 27.25
CA LEU A 270 -13.69 3.91 28.19
C LEU A 270 -13.19 5.26 27.66
N PRO A 271 -12.63 6.12 28.53
CA PRO A 271 -11.97 7.33 28.07
C PRO A 271 -10.81 7.03 27.12
N TRP A 272 -10.58 7.94 26.17
CA TRP A 272 -9.49 7.80 25.20
C TRP A 272 -8.15 7.65 25.92
N GLY A 273 -7.30 6.73 25.50
CA GLY A 273 -6.01 6.42 26.10
C GLY A 273 -6.10 5.73 27.46
N SER A 274 -7.22 5.08 27.78
CA SER A 274 -7.33 4.26 28.99
C SER A 274 -6.30 3.11 29.00
N PRO A 275 -5.82 2.66 30.17
CA PRO A 275 -4.83 1.57 30.26
C PRO A 275 -5.28 0.28 29.56
N GLN A 276 -6.59 0.01 29.54
CA GLN A 276 -7.17 -1.15 28.87
C GLN A 276 -7.04 -1.06 27.35
N PHE A 277 -7.31 0.10 26.76
CA PHE A 277 -7.11 0.31 25.32
C PHE A 277 -5.64 0.19 24.94
N ILE A 278 -4.75 0.83 25.71
CA ILE A 278 -3.31 0.71 25.49
C ILE A 278 -2.86 -0.76 25.62
N GLY A 279 -3.34 -1.48 26.63
CA GLY A 279 -3.05 -2.88 26.85
C GLY A 279 -3.53 -3.80 25.72
N LEU A 280 -4.73 -3.58 25.18
CA LEU A 280 -5.26 -4.34 24.04
C LEU A 280 -4.42 -4.15 22.78
N GLY A 281 -4.13 -2.91 22.40
CA GLY A 281 -3.29 -2.66 21.22
C GLY A 281 -1.84 -3.11 21.43
N PHE A 282 -1.30 -2.98 22.64
CA PHE A 282 0.02 -3.51 22.99
C PHE A 282 0.07 -5.03 22.87
N LEU A 283 -0.97 -5.73 23.32
CA LEU A 283 -1.08 -7.17 23.18
C LEU A 283 -1.12 -7.59 21.72
N SER A 284 -1.87 -6.91 20.86
CA SER A 284 -1.84 -7.16 19.41
C SER A 284 -0.44 -6.95 18.83
N PHE A 285 0.21 -5.82 19.16
CA PHE A 285 1.54 -5.47 18.66
C PHE A 285 2.62 -6.46 19.11
N VAL A 286 2.65 -6.81 20.41
CA VAL A 286 3.58 -7.81 20.94
C VAL A 286 3.32 -9.18 20.34
N SER A 287 2.06 -9.53 20.07
CA SER A 287 1.73 -10.80 19.40
C SER A 287 2.32 -10.87 17.99
N ILE A 288 2.40 -9.75 17.25
CA ILE A 288 3.13 -9.69 15.97
C ILE A 288 4.61 -10.01 16.19
N ILE A 289 5.25 -9.34 17.16
CA ILE A 289 6.68 -9.54 17.46
C ILE A 289 6.98 -10.99 17.88
N LEU A 290 6.16 -11.55 18.76
CA LEU A 290 6.30 -12.94 19.22
C LEU A 290 6.11 -13.93 18.06
N THR A 291 5.18 -13.64 17.15
CA THR A 291 4.98 -14.46 15.95
C THR A 291 6.18 -14.36 15.01
N GLU A 292 6.81 -13.19 14.88
CA GLU A 292 8.02 -13.04 14.08
C GLU A 292 9.23 -13.75 14.71
N LEU A 293 9.30 -13.76 16.04
CA LEU A 293 10.40 -14.39 16.78
C LEU A 293 10.31 -15.92 16.79
N PHE A 294 9.12 -16.47 17.04
CA PHE A 294 8.92 -17.92 17.27
C PHE A 294 8.07 -18.63 16.22
N GLY A 295 7.43 -17.89 15.32
CA GLY A 295 6.52 -18.45 14.32
C GLY A 295 7.19 -19.40 13.35
N SER A 296 6.38 -20.25 12.72
CA SER A 296 6.77 -20.96 11.52
C SER A 296 6.86 -20.00 10.33
N PRO A 297 7.53 -20.35 9.23
CA PRO A 297 7.55 -19.54 8.01
C PRO A 297 6.13 -19.18 7.51
N PHE A 298 5.15 -20.06 7.74
CA PHE A 298 3.74 -19.75 7.48
C PHE A 298 3.25 -18.57 8.32
N LEU A 299 3.39 -18.69 9.65
CA LEU A 299 2.88 -17.72 10.61
C LEU A 299 3.62 -16.38 10.55
N LYS A 300 4.91 -16.36 10.24
CA LYS A 300 5.69 -15.12 10.09
C LYS A 300 5.12 -14.21 9.01
N ASN A 301 4.75 -14.77 7.86
CA ASN A 301 4.12 -13.99 6.79
C ASN A 301 2.67 -13.59 7.10
N ALA A 302 2.01 -14.26 8.05
CA ALA A 302 0.68 -13.91 8.53
C ALA A 302 0.74 -13.22 9.91
N SER A 303 1.90 -12.72 10.35
CA SER A 303 2.13 -12.26 11.73
C SER A 303 1.19 -11.12 12.13
N ILE A 304 0.89 -10.22 11.19
CA ILE A 304 -0.06 -9.12 11.34
C ILE A 304 -1.48 -9.65 11.64
N ILE A 305 -1.96 -10.66 10.90
CA ILE A 305 -3.27 -11.27 11.13
C ILE A 305 -3.29 -12.13 12.39
N VAL A 306 -2.18 -12.79 12.74
CA VAL A 306 -2.07 -13.51 14.01
C VAL A 306 -2.15 -12.53 15.18
N GLY A 307 -1.46 -11.38 15.11
CA GLY A 307 -1.55 -10.32 16.10
C GLY A 307 -2.96 -9.77 16.25
N LEU A 308 -3.66 -9.54 15.14
CA LEU A 308 -5.07 -9.16 15.10
C LEU A 308 -5.95 -10.21 15.79
N ALA A 309 -5.77 -11.49 15.44
CA ALA A 309 -6.57 -12.59 15.99
C ALA A 309 -6.39 -12.74 17.50
N VAL A 310 -5.14 -12.71 17.99
CA VAL A 310 -4.84 -12.81 19.43
C VAL A 310 -5.44 -11.62 20.19
N GLY A 311 -5.30 -10.40 19.66
CA GLY A 311 -5.94 -9.21 20.22
C GLY A 311 -7.47 -9.32 20.28
N CYS A 312 -8.10 -9.78 19.21
CA CYS A 312 -9.55 -9.99 19.16
C CYS A 312 -10.03 -11.07 20.13
N ILE A 313 -9.29 -12.17 20.31
CA ILE A 313 -9.65 -13.23 21.27
C ILE A 313 -9.70 -12.67 22.69
N VAL A 314 -8.66 -11.93 23.09
CA VAL A 314 -8.58 -11.31 24.42
C VAL A 314 -9.65 -10.23 24.58
N ALA A 315 -9.84 -9.38 23.56
CA ALA A 315 -10.85 -8.33 23.58
C ALA A 315 -12.27 -8.90 23.66
N GLY A 316 -12.56 -9.99 22.95
CA GLY A 316 -13.83 -10.71 23.02
C GLY A 316 -14.07 -11.32 24.40
N ALA A 317 -13.07 -11.97 24.98
CA ALA A 317 -13.15 -12.49 26.35
C ALA A 317 -13.36 -11.38 27.40
N ALA A 318 -12.80 -10.20 27.15
CA ALA A 318 -12.97 -9.02 27.99
C ALA A 318 -14.23 -8.19 27.67
N GLY A 319 -15.08 -8.62 26.73
CA GLY A 319 -16.37 -8.00 26.43
C GLY A 319 -16.33 -6.74 25.57
N TYR A 320 -15.25 -6.49 24.82
CA TYR A 320 -15.11 -5.32 23.93
C TYR A 320 -15.71 -5.48 22.53
N ILE A 321 -16.15 -6.69 22.16
CA ILE A 321 -16.68 -7.00 20.83
C ILE A 321 -18.20 -7.05 20.88
N ASP A 322 -18.85 -6.22 20.07
CA ASP A 322 -20.29 -6.34 19.80
C ASP A 322 -20.52 -7.31 18.63
N GLY A 323 -21.26 -8.39 18.88
CA GLY A 323 -21.63 -9.37 17.87
C GLY A 323 -22.73 -8.91 16.92
N SER A 324 -23.37 -7.77 17.18
CA SER A 324 -24.51 -7.25 16.40
C SER A 324 -24.16 -7.13 14.91
N THR A 325 -23.01 -6.53 14.57
CA THR A 325 -22.50 -6.35 13.20
C THR A 325 -22.26 -7.68 12.48
N ILE A 326 -21.84 -8.72 13.22
CA ILE A 326 -21.65 -10.07 12.68
C ILE A 326 -23.02 -10.69 12.40
N THR A 327 -23.98 -10.54 13.29
CA THR A 327 -25.32 -11.11 13.12
C THR A 327 -26.15 -10.42 12.04
N SER A 328 -26.05 -9.09 11.90
CA SER A 328 -26.77 -8.30 10.91
C SER A 328 -26.17 -8.42 9.50
N ALA A 329 -24.85 -8.61 9.39
CA ALA A 329 -24.19 -8.71 8.09
C ALA A 329 -24.78 -9.82 7.21
N PRO A 330 -24.97 -9.60 5.89
CA PRO A 330 -25.50 -10.62 5.00
C PRO A 330 -24.54 -11.81 4.88
N ALA A 331 -25.08 -13.01 4.65
CA ALA A 331 -24.25 -14.21 4.47
C ALA A 331 -23.39 -14.13 3.20
N ILE A 332 -23.96 -13.61 2.12
CA ILE A 332 -23.31 -13.39 0.84
C ILE A 332 -23.53 -11.94 0.41
N THR A 333 -22.48 -11.30 -0.09
CA THR A 333 -22.53 -9.95 -0.66
C THR A 333 -21.73 -9.90 -1.95
N PHE A 334 -22.01 -8.91 -2.79
CA PHE A 334 -21.38 -8.72 -4.09
C PHE A 334 -21.02 -7.25 -4.29
N LEU A 335 -20.26 -6.95 -5.35
CA LEU A 335 -20.07 -5.56 -5.79
C LEU A 335 -21.43 -4.92 -6.11
N TRP A 336 -21.55 -3.61 -5.84
CA TRP A 336 -22.74 -2.79 -6.10
C TRP A 336 -24.01 -3.11 -5.30
N VAL A 337 -23.91 -3.89 -4.22
CA VAL A 337 -25.00 -4.03 -3.24
C VAL A 337 -25.31 -2.66 -2.62
N TYR A 338 -24.27 -1.94 -2.18
CA TYR A 338 -24.36 -0.51 -1.87
C TYR A 338 -23.75 0.30 -3.01
N ARG A 339 -24.31 1.48 -3.26
CA ARG A 339 -23.87 2.37 -4.33
C ARG A 339 -23.66 3.76 -3.77
N PHE A 340 -22.62 4.42 -4.25
CA PHE A 340 -22.33 5.81 -3.92
C PHE A 340 -22.64 6.69 -5.13
N LYS A 341 -23.10 7.91 -4.86
CA LYS A 341 -23.39 8.88 -5.91
C LYS A 341 -22.07 9.41 -6.48
N ILE A 342 -21.71 8.94 -7.68
CA ILE A 342 -20.50 9.39 -8.36
C ILE A 342 -20.68 10.85 -8.76
N ASN A 343 -19.86 11.72 -8.17
CA ASN A 343 -19.77 13.15 -8.48
C ASN A 343 -18.30 13.54 -8.52
N VAL A 344 -17.99 14.70 -9.10
CA VAL A 344 -16.63 15.24 -9.07
C VAL A 344 -16.58 16.34 -8.02
N TYR A 345 -15.60 16.28 -7.12
CA TYR A 345 -15.27 17.38 -6.23
C TYR A 345 -14.04 18.12 -6.78
N PRO A 346 -14.21 19.29 -7.41
CA PRO A 346 -13.13 20.01 -8.08
C PRO A 346 -11.90 20.29 -7.21
N PRO A 347 -12.04 20.67 -5.92
CA PRO A 347 -10.89 20.91 -5.05
C PRO A 347 -10.01 19.68 -4.79
N ALA A 348 -10.54 18.46 -5.01
CA ALA A 348 -9.76 17.23 -4.89
C ALA A 348 -8.99 16.87 -6.17
N ILE A 349 -9.21 17.54 -7.31
CA ILE A 349 -8.58 17.14 -8.59
C ILE A 349 -7.05 17.21 -8.48
N LEU A 350 -6.47 18.34 -8.08
CA LEU A 350 -5.01 18.46 -7.98
C LEU A 350 -4.39 17.49 -6.96
N PRO A 351 -4.92 17.36 -5.72
CA PRO A 351 -4.44 16.34 -4.79
C PRO A 351 -4.54 14.92 -5.32
N MET A 352 -5.65 14.56 -5.99
CA MET A 352 -5.83 13.21 -6.53
C MET A 352 -4.95 12.93 -7.75
N LEU A 353 -4.66 13.93 -8.60
CA LEU A 353 -3.65 13.78 -9.65
C LEU A 353 -2.28 13.48 -9.03
N ALA A 354 -1.92 14.15 -7.94
CA ALA A 354 -0.67 13.89 -7.24
C ALA A 354 -0.66 12.51 -6.55
N VAL A 355 -1.81 12.02 -6.06
CA VAL A 355 -1.97 10.62 -5.62
C VAL A 355 -1.68 9.66 -6.77
N TYR A 356 -2.24 9.87 -7.96
CA TYR A 356 -1.99 9.00 -9.11
C TYR A 356 -0.55 9.05 -9.64
N VAL A 357 0.15 10.18 -9.47
CA VAL A 357 1.60 10.25 -9.70
C VAL A 357 2.34 9.40 -8.66
N SER A 358 1.92 9.49 -7.39
CA SER A 358 2.49 8.68 -6.31
C SER A 358 2.25 7.18 -6.50
N THR A 359 1.07 6.75 -6.96
CA THR A 359 0.78 5.34 -7.24
C THR A 359 1.65 4.82 -8.38
N THR A 360 1.85 5.63 -9.43
CA THR A 360 2.77 5.26 -10.52
C THR A 360 4.19 5.02 -10.00
N MET A 361 4.67 5.89 -9.11
CA MET A 361 5.99 5.80 -8.47
C MET A 361 6.11 4.57 -7.56
N GLU A 362 5.09 4.32 -6.75
CA GLU A 362 4.96 3.15 -5.88
C GLU A 362 4.97 1.85 -6.71
N ALA A 363 4.14 1.77 -7.76
CA ALA A 363 4.06 0.64 -8.67
C ALA A 363 5.40 0.36 -9.36
N ILE A 364 6.11 1.37 -9.86
CA ILE A 364 7.46 1.21 -10.45
C ILE A 364 8.41 0.58 -9.42
N GLY A 365 8.45 1.12 -8.19
CA GLY A 365 9.29 0.62 -7.11
C GLY A 365 8.96 -0.83 -6.75
N ASP A 366 7.69 -1.15 -6.59
CA ASP A 366 7.23 -2.47 -6.16
C ASP A 366 7.35 -3.53 -7.23
N ILE A 367 7.18 -3.18 -8.51
CA ILE A 367 7.45 -4.08 -9.64
C ILE A 367 8.95 -4.36 -9.74
N THR A 368 9.80 -3.36 -9.48
CA THR A 368 11.26 -3.52 -9.43
C THR A 368 11.66 -4.47 -8.31
N ALA A 369 11.16 -4.22 -7.09
CA ALA A 369 11.40 -5.10 -5.95
C ALA A 369 10.84 -6.51 -6.17
N SER A 370 9.64 -6.63 -6.75
CA SER A 370 9.03 -7.92 -7.16
C SER A 370 9.94 -8.68 -8.11
N SER A 371 10.54 -7.99 -9.07
CA SER A 371 11.45 -8.58 -10.06
C SER A 371 12.74 -9.09 -9.41
N GLU A 372 13.32 -8.31 -8.49
CA GLU A 372 14.50 -8.68 -7.71
C GLU A 372 14.24 -9.92 -6.85
N VAL A 373 13.17 -9.92 -6.03
CA VAL A 373 12.85 -11.07 -5.16
C VAL A 373 12.44 -12.30 -5.95
N SER A 374 11.90 -12.12 -7.16
CA SER A 374 11.56 -13.20 -8.09
C SER A 374 12.75 -13.69 -8.93
N ARG A 375 13.95 -13.13 -8.73
CA ARG A 375 15.19 -13.48 -9.45
C ARG A 375 15.09 -13.36 -10.97
N ILE A 376 14.41 -12.32 -11.45
CA ILE A 376 14.32 -11.98 -12.87
C ILE A 376 15.04 -10.65 -13.17
N PRO A 377 15.31 -10.33 -14.44
CA PRO A 377 16.02 -9.10 -14.80
C PRO A 377 15.30 -7.84 -14.31
N VAL A 378 16.08 -6.92 -13.75
CA VAL A 378 15.67 -5.57 -13.30
C VAL A 378 16.12 -4.46 -14.27
N VAL A 379 16.68 -4.85 -15.42
CA VAL A 379 17.13 -3.96 -16.50
C VAL A 379 16.81 -4.64 -17.83
N GLY A 380 16.53 -3.84 -18.85
CA GLY A 380 16.32 -4.28 -20.24
C GLY A 380 14.86 -4.15 -20.69
N GLU A 381 14.61 -4.43 -21.96
CA GLU A 381 13.30 -4.22 -22.58
C GLU A 381 12.18 -5.05 -21.94
N ASP A 382 12.49 -6.28 -21.53
CA ASP A 382 11.52 -7.13 -20.85
C ASP A 382 11.09 -6.54 -19.52
N PHE A 383 12.02 -5.98 -18.75
CA PHE A 383 11.75 -5.29 -17.50
C PHE A 383 10.95 -4.01 -17.74
N ASP A 384 11.38 -3.18 -18.70
CA ASP A 384 10.69 -1.95 -19.08
C ASP A 384 9.23 -2.24 -19.50
N SER A 385 8.99 -3.33 -20.24
CA SER A 385 7.63 -3.75 -20.63
C SER A 385 6.75 -4.17 -19.44
N ARG A 386 7.35 -4.73 -18.37
CA ARG A 386 6.62 -5.12 -17.15
C ARG A 386 6.28 -3.90 -16.31
N ILE A 387 7.18 -2.92 -16.26
CA ILE A 387 6.92 -1.63 -15.63
C ILE A 387 5.77 -0.94 -16.34
N GLN A 388 5.88 -0.73 -17.67
CA GLN A 388 4.81 -0.07 -18.43
C GLN A 388 3.47 -0.81 -18.33
N GLY A 389 3.48 -2.14 -18.47
CA GLY A 389 2.24 -2.92 -18.37
C GLY A 389 1.67 -2.97 -16.97
N GLY A 390 2.52 -2.93 -15.95
CA GLY A 390 2.12 -2.83 -14.55
C GLY A 390 1.50 -1.48 -14.22
N VAL A 391 2.13 -0.36 -14.60
CA VAL A 391 1.57 0.99 -14.40
C VAL A 391 0.28 1.19 -15.20
N LEU A 392 0.21 0.67 -16.43
CA LEU A 392 -1.03 0.73 -17.23
C LEU A 392 -2.17 -0.03 -16.55
N SER A 393 -1.88 -1.21 -16.03
CA SER A 393 -2.86 -2.03 -15.29
C SER A 393 -3.21 -1.40 -13.94
N ASP A 394 -2.29 -0.65 -13.32
CA ASP A 394 -2.56 0.16 -12.12
C ASP A 394 -3.55 1.28 -12.42
N GLY A 395 -3.31 2.09 -13.46
CA GLY A 395 -4.21 3.19 -13.83
C GLY A 395 -5.59 2.72 -14.32
N ILE A 396 -5.64 1.67 -15.13
CA ILE A 396 -6.91 1.03 -15.52
C ILE A 396 -7.59 0.42 -14.28
N GLY A 397 -6.81 -0.18 -13.38
CA GLY A 397 -7.26 -0.71 -12.10
C GLY A 397 -7.86 0.38 -11.21
N GLY A 398 -7.22 1.55 -11.13
CA GLY A 398 -7.73 2.74 -10.44
C GLY A 398 -9.09 3.18 -10.99
N PHE A 399 -9.21 3.28 -12.31
CA PHE A 399 -10.48 3.59 -12.97
C PHE A 399 -11.58 2.54 -12.66
N ILE A 400 -11.28 1.26 -12.84
CA ILE A 400 -12.25 0.17 -12.61
C ILE A 400 -12.59 0.03 -11.12
N SER A 401 -11.62 0.22 -10.22
CA SER A 401 -11.82 0.15 -8.78
C SER A 401 -12.82 1.20 -8.31
N ALA A 402 -12.74 2.42 -8.84
CA ALA A 402 -13.71 3.47 -8.54
C ALA A 402 -15.12 3.10 -8.99
N LEU A 403 -15.27 2.42 -10.14
CA LEU A 403 -16.54 1.84 -10.56
C LEU A 403 -17.01 0.70 -9.64
N PHE A 404 -16.08 -0.08 -9.09
CA PHE A 404 -16.34 -1.09 -8.04
C PHE A 404 -16.61 -0.47 -6.66
N THR A 405 -16.70 0.86 -6.55
CA THR A 405 -16.86 1.62 -5.29
C THR A 405 -15.68 1.50 -4.33
N VAL A 406 -14.51 1.19 -4.86
CA VAL A 406 -13.24 1.08 -4.12
C VAL A 406 -12.35 2.26 -4.52
N THR A 407 -11.69 2.88 -3.55
CA THR A 407 -10.70 3.93 -3.83
C THR A 407 -9.50 3.39 -4.60
N PRO A 408 -8.74 4.27 -5.31
CA PRO A 408 -7.59 3.88 -6.13
C PRO A 408 -6.72 2.77 -5.54
N LEU A 409 -6.49 1.74 -6.35
CA LEU A 409 -5.61 0.63 -6.01
C LEU A 409 -4.21 0.88 -6.57
N SER A 410 -3.19 0.36 -5.87
CA SER A 410 -1.84 0.23 -6.41
C SER A 410 -1.23 -1.13 -6.04
N VAL A 411 -0.06 -1.43 -6.59
CA VAL A 411 0.71 -2.66 -6.30
C VAL A 411 1.14 -2.66 -4.82
N PHE A 412 0.95 -3.78 -4.13
CA PHE A 412 1.26 -3.91 -2.70
C PHE A 412 2.68 -4.42 -2.44
N ALA A 413 3.51 -3.58 -1.80
CA ALA A 413 4.88 -3.91 -1.39
C ALA A 413 5.00 -5.13 -0.46
N GLN A 414 4.01 -5.39 0.40
CA GLN A 414 4.04 -6.45 1.42
C GLN A 414 4.25 -7.83 0.80
N ASN A 415 3.73 -8.02 -0.41
CA ASN A 415 3.87 -9.25 -1.15
C ASN A 415 5.34 -9.61 -1.44
N ASN A 416 6.20 -8.62 -1.66
CA ASN A 416 7.65 -8.83 -1.85
C ASN A 416 8.30 -9.45 -0.60
N GLY A 417 7.85 -9.04 0.58
CA GLY A 417 8.24 -9.63 1.86
C GLY A 417 7.90 -11.12 1.91
N VAL A 418 6.66 -11.49 1.57
CA VAL A 418 6.21 -12.89 1.55
C VAL A 418 7.02 -13.73 0.58
N ILE A 419 7.29 -13.24 -0.64
CA ILE A 419 8.10 -13.95 -1.64
C ILE A 419 9.52 -14.17 -1.11
N SER A 420 10.13 -13.16 -0.47
CA SER A 420 11.49 -13.25 0.05
C SER A 420 11.66 -14.31 1.15
N VAL A 421 10.63 -14.50 2.00
CA VAL A 421 10.62 -15.47 3.10
C VAL A 421 10.22 -16.87 2.62
N THR A 422 9.15 -16.97 1.82
CA THR A 422 8.64 -18.27 1.33
C THR A 422 9.46 -18.85 0.19
N ARG A 423 10.22 -18.01 -0.52
CA ARG A 423 10.90 -18.35 -1.78
C ARG A 423 9.95 -18.85 -2.87
N CYS A 424 8.70 -18.38 -2.87
CA CYS A 424 7.70 -18.75 -3.88
C CYS A 424 7.24 -17.49 -4.63
N ALA A 425 7.71 -17.31 -5.87
CA ALA A 425 7.30 -16.21 -6.74
C ALA A 425 6.24 -16.64 -7.77
N ASN A 426 5.57 -17.77 -7.53
CA ASN A 426 4.78 -18.47 -8.55
C ASN A 426 3.42 -17.81 -8.81
N ARG A 427 3.07 -17.60 -10.08
CA ARG A 427 1.78 -16.97 -10.46
C ARG A 427 0.56 -17.80 -10.05
N THR A 428 0.68 -19.13 -9.97
CA THR A 428 -0.43 -20.00 -9.56
C THR A 428 -0.79 -19.79 -8.10
N ALA A 429 0.21 -19.59 -7.23
CA ALA A 429 -0.04 -19.20 -5.84
C ALA A 429 -0.73 -17.83 -5.76
N GLY A 430 -0.28 -16.86 -6.57
CA GLY A 430 -0.95 -15.56 -6.71
C GLY A 430 -2.41 -15.65 -7.17
N ARG A 431 -2.74 -16.53 -8.11
CA ARG A 431 -4.13 -16.79 -8.55
C ARG A 431 -4.99 -17.37 -7.42
N TRP A 432 -4.46 -18.29 -6.63
CA TRP A 432 -5.16 -18.80 -5.43
C TRP A 432 -5.34 -17.72 -4.37
N CYS A 433 -4.35 -16.84 -4.18
CA CYS A 433 -4.49 -15.65 -3.33
C CYS A 433 -5.68 -14.79 -3.76
N CYS A 434 -5.78 -14.48 -5.06
CA CYS A 434 -6.90 -13.71 -5.60
C CYS A 434 -8.25 -14.40 -5.38
N ALA A 435 -8.29 -15.73 -5.57
CA ALA A 435 -9.50 -16.52 -5.30
C ALA A 435 -9.92 -16.43 -3.82
N PHE A 436 -8.98 -16.52 -2.88
CA PHE A 436 -9.27 -16.34 -1.45
C PHE A 436 -9.77 -14.94 -1.13
N LEU A 437 -9.16 -13.88 -1.69
CA LEU A 437 -9.62 -12.50 -1.48
C LEU A 437 -11.06 -12.30 -1.98
N ILE A 438 -11.39 -12.82 -3.16
CA ILE A 438 -12.75 -12.77 -3.70
C ILE A 438 -13.71 -13.56 -2.80
N ILE A 439 -13.33 -14.76 -2.34
CA ILE A 439 -14.16 -15.56 -1.43
C ILE A 439 -14.38 -14.82 -0.11
N PHE A 440 -13.34 -14.25 0.49
CA PHE A 440 -13.45 -13.49 1.73
C PHE A 440 -14.35 -12.27 1.58
N GLY A 441 -14.27 -11.56 0.45
CA GLY A 441 -15.14 -10.43 0.19
C GLY A 441 -16.60 -10.82 -0.10
N CYS A 442 -16.84 -11.95 -0.78
CA CYS A 442 -18.19 -12.45 -1.04
C CYS A 442 -18.89 -12.94 0.23
N LEU A 443 -18.15 -13.43 1.23
CA LEU A 443 -18.70 -13.87 2.51
C LEU A 443 -18.93 -12.68 3.44
N GLY A 444 -20.08 -12.02 3.36
CA GLY A 444 -20.37 -10.77 4.09
C GLY A 444 -20.21 -10.85 5.61
N LYS A 445 -20.37 -12.04 6.21
CA LYS A 445 -20.09 -12.30 7.63
C LYS A 445 -18.63 -12.04 8.01
N ILE A 446 -17.69 -12.27 7.10
CA ILE A 446 -16.26 -11.99 7.33
C ILE A 446 -16.04 -10.47 7.44
N SER A 447 -16.71 -9.68 6.61
CA SER A 447 -16.65 -8.21 6.70
C SER A 447 -17.29 -7.67 7.98
N GLY A 448 -18.42 -8.23 8.40
CA GLY A 448 -19.03 -7.91 9.69
C GLY A 448 -18.12 -8.23 10.88
N PHE A 449 -17.38 -9.35 10.81
CA PHE A 449 -16.35 -9.69 11.81
C PHE A 449 -15.22 -8.67 11.84
N PHE A 450 -14.70 -8.22 10.69
CA PHE A 450 -13.66 -7.20 10.65
C PHE A 450 -14.12 -5.85 11.19
N LEU A 451 -15.38 -5.50 11.00
CA LEU A 451 -15.97 -4.29 11.56
C LEU A 451 -16.20 -4.39 13.08
N ALA A 452 -16.41 -5.58 13.61
CA ALA A 452 -16.56 -5.83 15.05
C ALA A 452 -15.24 -5.72 15.83
N ILE A 453 -14.11 -5.55 15.14
CA ILE A 453 -12.78 -5.45 15.76
C ILE A 453 -12.69 -4.13 16.53
N PRO A 454 -12.33 -4.15 17.82
CA PRO A 454 -12.17 -2.93 18.60
C PRO A 454 -11.04 -2.06 18.05
N ASN A 455 -11.27 -0.74 17.99
CA ASN A 455 -10.26 0.23 17.55
C ASN A 455 -8.88 0.04 18.20
N PRO A 456 -8.75 -0.23 19.51
CA PRO A 456 -7.43 -0.43 20.13
C PRO A 456 -6.66 -1.61 19.55
N VAL A 457 -7.36 -2.71 19.27
CA VAL A 457 -6.77 -3.93 18.69
C VAL A 457 -6.31 -3.63 17.25
N LEU A 458 -7.18 -2.99 16.47
CA LEU A 458 -6.87 -2.59 15.10
C LEU A 458 -5.69 -1.61 15.07
N GLY A 459 -5.68 -0.62 15.97
CA GLY A 459 -4.64 0.38 16.14
C GLY A 459 -3.26 -0.21 16.40
N GLY A 460 -3.16 -1.19 17.30
CA GLY A 460 -1.89 -1.90 17.53
C GLY A 460 -1.34 -2.56 16.27
N VAL A 461 -2.20 -3.16 15.45
CA VAL A 461 -1.83 -3.82 14.19
C VAL A 461 -1.51 -2.82 13.09
N THR A 462 -2.34 -1.79 12.91
CA THR A 462 -2.18 -0.77 11.87
C THR A 462 -0.99 0.15 12.15
N THR A 463 -0.66 0.43 13.43
CA THR A 463 0.58 1.13 13.79
C THR A 463 1.81 0.37 13.29
N PHE A 464 1.87 -0.95 13.45
CA PHE A 464 2.97 -1.74 12.90
C PHE A 464 2.96 -1.74 11.36
N LEU A 465 1.79 -1.90 10.75
CA LEU A 465 1.62 -1.88 9.29
C LEU A 465 2.13 -0.57 8.68
N PHE A 466 1.71 0.59 9.20
CA PHE A 466 2.12 1.89 8.69
C PHE A 466 3.60 2.20 8.99
N ALA A 467 4.11 1.77 10.14
CA ALA A 467 5.55 1.86 10.43
C ALA A 467 6.37 1.02 9.43
N SER A 468 5.89 -0.17 9.05
CA SER A 468 6.53 -0.98 8.01
C SER A 468 6.55 -0.29 6.65
N VAL A 469 5.50 0.47 6.30
CA VAL A 469 5.46 1.28 5.06
C VAL A 469 6.51 2.38 5.11
N ALA A 470 6.64 3.08 6.24
CA ALA A 470 7.68 4.09 6.44
C ALA A 470 9.10 3.50 6.28
N VAL A 471 9.32 2.30 6.83
CA VAL A 471 10.59 1.56 6.69
C VAL A 471 10.85 1.15 5.23
N SER A 472 9.83 0.77 4.46
CA SER A 472 9.97 0.52 3.02
C SER A 472 10.43 1.79 2.28
N GLY A 473 9.92 2.96 2.65
CA GLY A 473 10.41 4.25 2.13
C GLY A 473 11.89 4.50 2.46
N LEU A 474 12.31 4.22 3.71
CA LEU A 474 13.72 4.29 4.11
C LEU A 474 14.60 3.32 3.31
N ARG A 475 14.10 2.11 3.02
CA ARG A 475 14.81 1.15 2.17
C ARG A 475 15.00 1.70 0.76
N VAL A 476 13.99 2.33 0.17
CA VAL A 476 14.15 2.97 -1.15
C VAL A 476 15.21 4.08 -1.10
N LEU A 477 15.19 4.91 -0.05
CA LEU A 477 16.22 5.93 0.17
C LEU A 477 17.60 5.32 0.37
N SER A 478 17.73 4.11 0.93
CA SER A 478 19.03 3.46 1.13
C SER A 478 19.76 3.07 -0.15
N TYR A 479 19.07 3.05 -1.30
CA TYR A 479 19.70 2.79 -2.60
C TYR A 479 20.43 4.02 -3.16
N ILE A 480 20.23 5.22 -2.59
CA ILE A 480 20.87 6.45 -3.07
C ILE A 480 22.25 6.64 -2.44
N GLN A 481 23.17 7.19 -3.22
CA GLN A 481 24.42 7.73 -2.67
C GLN A 481 24.13 9.10 -2.10
N TYR A 482 24.36 9.30 -0.80
CA TYR A 482 24.05 10.56 -0.12
C TYR A 482 25.10 11.65 -0.41
N THR A 483 25.00 12.29 -1.58
CA THR A 483 25.82 13.46 -1.94
C THR A 483 25.46 14.69 -1.09
N ARG A 484 26.19 15.79 -1.26
CA ARG A 484 25.81 17.07 -0.63
C ARG A 484 24.47 17.55 -1.17
N ARG A 485 24.27 17.50 -2.49
CA ARG A 485 23.00 17.81 -3.16
C ARG A 485 21.85 16.97 -2.62
N ASP A 486 22.00 15.64 -2.57
CA ASP A 486 20.90 14.75 -2.18
C ASP A 486 20.49 14.94 -0.72
N ARG A 487 21.46 15.12 0.18
CA ARG A 487 21.15 15.45 1.58
C ARG A 487 20.41 16.77 1.72
N PHE A 488 20.76 17.77 0.91
CA PHE A 488 20.06 19.06 0.90
C PHE A 488 18.63 18.93 0.39
N ILE A 489 18.42 18.23 -0.74
CA ILE A 489 17.08 17.96 -1.28
C ILE A 489 16.22 17.26 -0.24
N LEU A 490 16.74 16.18 0.35
CA LEU A 490 16.03 15.39 1.35
C LEU A 490 15.70 16.22 2.61
N ALA A 491 16.66 17.00 3.11
CA ALA A 491 16.43 17.86 4.28
C ALA A 491 15.34 18.91 4.02
N ALA A 492 15.38 19.57 2.85
CA ALA A 492 14.37 20.56 2.49
C ALA A 492 12.98 19.93 2.30
N ALA A 493 12.89 18.78 1.62
CA ALA A 493 11.64 18.06 1.42
C ALA A 493 11.03 17.61 2.75
N LEU A 494 11.82 16.96 3.61
CA LEU A 494 11.37 16.50 4.92
C LEU A 494 11.01 17.65 5.86
N SER A 495 11.62 18.83 5.72
CA SER A 495 11.29 19.99 6.57
C SER A 495 9.81 20.37 6.45
N PHE A 496 9.25 20.32 5.24
CA PHE A 496 7.82 20.60 5.04
C PHE A 496 6.94 19.41 5.43
N GLY A 497 7.30 18.17 5.05
CA GLY A 497 6.51 17.00 5.43
C GLY A 497 6.44 16.76 6.92
N VAL A 498 7.59 16.72 7.58
CA VAL A 498 7.67 16.58 9.03
C VAL A 498 7.11 17.81 9.72
N GLY A 499 7.29 19.01 9.15
CA GLY A 499 6.67 20.24 9.65
C GLY A 499 5.15 20.14 9.71
N ASP A 500 4.51 19.68 8.63
CA ASP A 500 3.06 19.46 8.57
C ASP A 500 2.60 18.34 9.53
N LEU A 501 3.38 17.25 9.65
CA LEU A 501 3.09 16.20 10.63
C LEU A 501 3.08 16.70 12.08
N LEU A 502 3.96 17.64 12.40
CA LEU A 502 4.09 18.19 13.75
C LEU A 502 3.14 19.38 13.99
N VAL A 503 2.78 20.12 12.94
CA VAL A 503 1.93 21.31 12.99
C VAL A 503 0.89 21.29 11.85
N PRO A 504 -0.12 20.40 11.90
CA PRO A 504 -1.02 20.13 10.76
C PRO A 504 -1.95 21.29 10.37
N THR A 505 -2.06 22.33 11.22
CA THR A 505 -2.92 23.49 10.96
C THR A 505 -2.17 24.69 10.39
N ILE A 506 -0.88 24.53 10.05
CA ILE A 506 -0.03 25.65 9.63
C ILE A 506 -0.52 26.31 8.33
N PHE A 507 -1.10 25.53 7.42
CA PHE A 507 -1.58 26.03 6.11
C PHE A 507 -3.08 26.35 6.08
N THR A 508 -3.81 26.15 7.17
CA THR A 508 -5.27 26.30 7.21
C THR A 508 -5.72 27.72 6.85
N TYR A 509 -4.99 28.74 7.33
CA TYR A 509 -5.35 30.16 7.18
C TYR A 509 -4.60 30.87 6.04
N LEU A 510 -3.96 30.11 5.15
CA LEU A 510 -3.06 30.65 4.12
C LEU A 510 -3.73 31.69 3.20
N PHE A 511 -5.03 31.53 2.95
CA PHE A 511 -5.79 32.36 2.01
C PHE A 511 -6.86 33.25 2.66
N ASP A 512 -6.88 33.37 3.99
CA ASP A 512 -7.87 34.17 4.73
C ASP A 512 -7.84 35.66 4.36
N GLY A 513 -6.70 36.16 3.87
CA GLY A 513 -6.55 37.54 3.41
C GLY A 513 -7.28 37.86 2.10
N VAL A 514 -7.83 36.86 1.39
CA VAL A 514 -8.53 37.07 0.12
C VAL A 514 -10.04 37.20 0.36
N SER A 515 -10.52 38.44 0.35
CA SER A 515 -11.95 38.74 0.51
C SER A 515 -12.75 38.42 -0.76
N ASN A 516 -13.84 37.66 -0.63
CA ASN A 516 -14.80 37.32 -1.69
C ASN A 516 -14.21 36.60 -2.94
N PRO A 517 -13.52 35.46 -2.78
CA PRO A 517 -13.11 34.66 -3.94
C PRO A 517 -14.33 34.14 -4.70
N ASN A 518 -14.24 34.06 -6.03
CA ASN A 518 -15.26 33.35 -6.80
C ASN A 518 -15.16 31.83 -6.52
N LYS A 519 -16.21 31.06 -6.85
CA LYS A 519 -16.26 29.61 -6.56
C LYS A 519 -15.06 28.82 -7.12
N GLY A 520 -14.57 29.21 -8.31
CA GLY A 520 -13.44 28.54 -8.95
C GLY A 520 -12.11 28.82 -8.23
N LEU A 521 -11.87 30.07 -7.86
CA LEU A 521 -10.70 30.50 -7.10
C LEU A 521 -10.69 29.92 -5.69
N GLN A 522 -11.85 29.90 -5.03
CA GLN A 522 -12.00 29.24 -3.73
C GLN A 522 -11.66 27.75 -3.84
N GLY A 523 -12.16 27.05 -4.87
CA GLY A 523 -11.82 25.65 -5.08
C GLY A 523 -10.33 25.41 -5.36
N LEU A 524 -9.67 26.34 -6.05
CA LEU A 524 -8.22 26.30 -6.26
C LEU A 524 -7.46 26.51 -4.93
N PHE A 525 -7.86 27.46 -4.11
CA PHE A 525 -7.28 27.67 -2.78
C PHE A 525 -7.45 26.44 -1.89
N GLU A 526 -8.65 25.86 -1.84
CA GLU A 526 -8.91 24.60 -1.14
C GLU A 526 -7.99 23.47 -1.66
N SER A 527 -7.82 23.36 -2.98
CA SER A 527 -6.91 22.37 -3.59
C SER A 527 -5.46 22.54 -3.13
N ILE A 528 -4.97 23.79 -3.11
CA ILE A 528 -3.60 24.11 -2.68
C ILE A 528 -3.47 23.82 -1.19
N THR A 529 -4.44 24.21 -0.37
CA THR A 529 -4.43 23.93 1.06
C THR A 529 -4.41 22.43 1.34
N ILE A 530 -5.21 21.62 0.64
CA ILE A 530 -5.18 20.15 0.78
C ILE A 530 -3.79 19.59 0.44
N LEU A 531 -3.19 20.05 -0.66
CA LEU A 531 -1.88 19.59 -1.12
C LEU A 531 -0.75 19.97 -0.14
N LEU A 532 -0.80 21.18 0.42
CA LEU A 532 0.17 21.65 1.43
C LEU A 532 -0.03 20.96 2.79
N SER A 533 -1.29 20.69 3.18
CA SER A 533 -1.66 20.02 4.44
C SER A 533 -1.63 18.49 4.34
N THR A 534 -0.96 17.96 3.31
CA THR A 534 -0.75 16.53 3.12
C THR A 534 0.76 16.27 3.10
N PRO A 535 1.32 15.64 4.15
CA PRO A 535 2.77 15.60 4.38
C PRO A 535 3.60 15.06 3.21
N PHE A 536 3.12 13.98 2.59
CA PHE A 536 3.84 13.34 1.50
C PHE A 536 3.75 14.12 0.18
N LEU A 537 2.63 14.84 -0.05
CA LEU A 537 2.45 15.64 -1.25
C LEU A 537 3.40 16.83 -1.25
N ILE A 538 3.43 17.60 -0.16
CA ILE A 538 4.35 18.74 -0.05
C ILE A 538 5.81 18.30 -0.08
N SER A 539 6.16 17.21 0.60
CA SER A 539 7.53 16.66 0.56
C SER A 539 7.92 16.22 -0.83
N GLY A 540 7.03 15.50 -1.53
CA GLY A 540 7.26 15.02 -2.89
C GLY A 540 7.47 16.16 -3.87
N ILE A 541 6.65 17.21 -3.78
CA ILE A 541 6.76 18.39 -4.64
C ILE A 541 8.07 19.13 -4.39
N VAL A 542 8.44 19.37 -3.13
CA VAL A 542 9.70 20.04 -2.79
C VAL A 542 10.89 19.19 -3.26
N ALA A 543 10.86 17.88 -3.02
CA ALA A 543 11.91 16.98 -3.49
C ALA A 543 12.04 16.98 -5.02
N LEU A 544 10.92 16.92 -5.74
CA LEU A 544 10.87 16.96 -7.20
C LEU A 544 11.43 18.27 -7.75
N VAL A 545 10.93 19.40 -7.25
CA VAL A 545 11.33 20.73 -7.70
C VAL A 545 12.82 20.97 -7.45
N LEU A 546 13.31 20.65 -6.24
CA LEU A 546 14.73 20.81 -5.93
C LEU A 546 15.61 19.86 -6.72
N ASN A 547 15.16 18.63 -6.98
CA ASN A 547 15.89 17.70 -7.83
C ASN A 547 16.01 18.21 -9.28
N LEU A 548 15.00 18.94 -9.79
CA LEU A 548 15.04 19.53 -11.13
C LEU A 548 15.88 20.81 -11.21
N ILE A 549 15.87 21.64 -10.15
CA ILE A 549 16.56 22.93 -10.13
C ILE A 549 18.04 22.80 -9.76
N LEU A 550 18.38 21.93 -8.81
CA LEU A 550 19.75 21.83 -8.31
C LEU A 550 20.63 21.09 -9.33
N PRO A 551 21.79 21.69 -9.70
CA PRO A 551 22.73 21.06 -10.62
C PRO A 551 23.17 19.72 -10.06
N HIS A 552 23.37 18.72 -10.92
CA HIS A 552 23.86 17.42 -10.47
C HIS A 552 25.32 17.58 -10.03
N ASP A 553 25.64 17.16 -8.80
CA ASP A 553 27.03 16.97 -8.39
C ASP A 553 27.57 15.86 -9.29
N MET A 554 28.68 16.09 -10.02
CA MET A 554 29.32 15.01 -10.78
C MET A 554 29.68 13.91 -9.79
N SER A 555 29.25 12.67 -10.07
CA SER A 555 29.63 11.57 -9.21
C SER A 555 31.13 11.27 -9.41
N GLN A 556 31.81 10.69 -8.42
CA GLN A 556 33.21 10.28 -8.58
C GLN A 556 33.42 9.33 -9.76
N GLN A 557 32.38 8.58 -10.17
CA GLN A 557 32.41 7.75 -11.39
C GLN A 557 32.38 8.58 -12.67
N ASP A 558 31.64 9.69 -12.69
CA ASP A 558 31.64 10.61 -13.82
C ASP A 558 32.97 11.39 -13.90
N GLU A 559 33.57 11.74 -12.75
CA GLU A 559 34.92 12.31 -12.68
C GLU A 559 35.98 11.30 -13.19
N ASP A 560 35.91 10.03 -12.79
CA ASP A 560 36.84 8.99 -13.26
C ASP A 560 36.65 8.71 -14.77
N GLU A 561 35.42 8.69 -15.30
CA GLU A 561 35.15 8.54 -16.73
C GLU A 561 35.57 9.77 -17.54
N GLU A 562 35.38 11.00 -17.04
CA GLU A 562 35.90 12.22 -17.68
C GLU A 562 37.43 12.24 -17.70
N VAL A 563 38.09 11.86 -16.60
CA VAL A 563 39.55 11.79 -16.55
C VAL A 563 40.09 10.74 -17.54
N VAL A 564 39.43 9.59 -17.68
CA VAL A 564 39.79 8.57 -18.67
C VAL A 564 39.57 9.06 -20.10
N ASN A 565 38.44 9.72 -20.38
CA ASN A 565 38.16 10.27 -21.71
C ASN A 565 39.13 11.39 -22.09
N VAL A 566 39.44 12.30 -21.17
CA VAL A 566 40.44 13.37 -21.37
C VAL A 566 41.84 12.77 -21.57
N ALA A 567 42.20 11.71 -20.84
CA ALA A 567 43.47 11.03 -21.05
C ALA A 567 43.57 10.36 -22.43
N GLN A 568 42.49 9.71 -22.90
CA GLN A 568 42.41 9.11 -24.23
C GLN A 568 42.49 10.16 -25.35
N ASP A 569 41.79 11.29 -25.21
CA ASP A 569 41.84 12.37 -26.18
C ASP A 569 43.25 13.01 -26.25
N MET A 570 43.95 13.12 -25.12
CA MET A 570 45.34 13.57 -25.08
C MET A 570 46.28 12.58 -25.79
N GLU A 571 46.09 11.27 -25.59
CA GLU A 571 46.87 10.22 -26.26
C GLU A 571 46.68 10.25 -27.78
N ILE A 572 45.45 10.47 -28.25
CA ILE A 572 45.13 10.61 -29.68
C ILE A 572 45.80 11.86 -30.27
N GLN A 573 45.78 13.00 -29.56
CA GLN A 573 46.43 14.23 -30.02
C GLN A 573 47.96 14.10 -30.10
N VAL A 574 48.59 13.36 -29.18
CA VAL A 574 50.03 13.09 -29.23
C VAL A 574 50.37 12.21 -30.44
N LEU A 575 49.58 11.17 -30.70
CA LEU A 575 49.76 10.29 -31.87
C LEU A 575 49.53 11.01 -33.21
N GLU A 576 48.67 12.02 -33.25
CA GLU A 576 48.49 12.88 -34.42
C GLU A 576 49.64 13.87 -34.64
N GLN A 577 50.36 14.27 -33.58
CA GLN A 577 51.56 15.12 -33.70
C GLN A 577 52.82 14.34 -34.09
N GLU A 578 52.88 13.05 -33.80
CA GLU A 578 53.99 12.16 -34.19
C GLU A 578 53.88 11.63 -35.64
N ARG A 579 52.78 11.90 -36.33
CA ARG A 579 52.50 11.51 -37.72
C ARG A 579 52.75 12.66 -38.69
#